data_AF-A0A1J3HCP2-F1
#
_entry.id   AF-A0A1J3HCP2-F1
#
_cell.length_a   1.000
_cell.length_b   1.000
_cell.length_c   1.000
_cell.angle_alpha   90.00
_cell.angle_beta   90.00
_cell.angle_gamma   90.00
#
_symmetry.space_group_name_H-M   'P 1'
#
loop_
_entity.id
_entity.type
_entity.pdbx_description
1 polymer ?
#
loop_
_entity_poly.entity_id
_entity_poly.type
_entity_poly.pdbx_seq_one_letter_code
_entity_poly.pdbx_strand_id
1 'polypeptide(L)'
;YASSSWCLNELLEIVNCKEEFGQIVIPVFYRVDPSNVRKQTGDFGKVFEGTCLKNTEEVKIRWKEALTNVANLLGYHHSVKWGNEATMIEA
;
A
#
# COMPACT_ATOMS: atom_id res chain seq x y z
N TYR A 1 -6.42 0.97 -5.76
CA TYR A 1 -5.97 1.35 -4.41
C TYR A 1 -5.61 2.82 -4.33
N ALA A 2 -4.53 3.28 -4.97
CA ALA A 2 -4.07 4.67 -4.96
C ALA A 2 -5.10 5.74 -5.40
N SER A 3 -6.12 5.36 -6.17
CA SER A 3 -7.21 6.23 -6.64
C SER A 3 -8.30 6.52 -5.60
N SER A 4 -8.30 5.83 -4.45
CA SER A 4 -9.35 5.91 -3.44
C SER A 4 -8.79 6.52 -2.15
N SER A 5 -9.23 7.72 -1.80
CA SER A 5 -8.91 8.33 -0.51
C SER A 5 -9.43 7.50 0.66
N TRP A 6 -10.54 6.79 0.48
CA TRP A 6 -11.07 5.84 1.46
C TRP A 6 -10.06 4.72 1.75
N CYS A 7 -9.53 4.06 0.71
CA CYS A 7 -8.52 3.02 0.91
C CYS A 7 -7.24 3.57 1.56
N LEU A 8 -6.84 4.79 1.22
CA LEU A 8 -5.67 5.42 1.83
C LEU A 8 -5.90 5.79 3.31
N ASN A 9 -7.12 6.16 3.69
CA ASN A 9 -7.49 6.38 5.09
C ASN A 9 -7.57 5.07 5.88
N GLU A 10 -8.10 4.01 5.28
CA GLU A 10 -8.03 2.66 5.87
C GLU A 10 -6.58 2.24 6.13
N LEU A 11 -5.65 2.57 5.22
CA LEU A 11 -4.22 2.31 5.40
C LEU A 11 -3.64 3.05 6.62
N LEU A 12 -4.04 4.31 6.84
CA LEU A 12 -3.61 5.06 8.02
C LEU A 12 -4.04 4.37 9.31
N GLU A 13 -5.29 3.90 9.35
CA GLU A 13 -5.83 3.19 10.51
C GLU A 13 -5.13 1.84 10.73
N ILE A 14 -4.86 1.10 9.66
CA ILE A 14 -4.11 -0.17 9.74
C ILE A 14 -2.70 0.05 10.32
N VAL A 15 -2.01 1.12 9.89
CA VAL A 15 -0.69 1.47 10.43
C VAL A 15 -0.80 1.88 11.90
N ASN A 16 -1.80 2.68 12.26
CA ASN A 16 -2.06 3.05 13.64
C ASN A 16 -2.30 1.82 14.53
N CYS A 17 -3.20 0.92 14.14
CA CYS A 17 -3.49 -0.29 14.90
C CYS A 17 -2.29 -1.24 14.99
N LYS A 18 -1.45 -1.30 13.96
CA LYS A 18 -0.18 -2.04 14.02
C LYS A 18 0.76 -1.48 15.09
N GLU A 19 0.85 -0.16 15.21
CA GLU A 19 1.75 0.51 16.15
C GLU A 19 1.19 0.51 17.58
N GLU A 20 -0.10 0.79 17.76
CA GLU A 20 -0.75 0.89 19.06
C GLU A 20 -1.09 -0.49 19.65
N PHE A 21 -1.58 -1.42 18.83
CA PHE A 21 -2.12 -2.70 19.30
C PHE A 21 -1.31 -3.92 18.84
N GLY A 22 -0.20 -3.72 18.12
CA GLY A 22 0.60 -4.82 17.59
C GLY A 22 -0.11 -5.65 16.53
N GLN A 23 -1.09 -5.06 15.83
CA GLN A 23 -1.83 -5.76 14.77
C GLN A 23 -0.88 -6.31 13.69
N ILE A 24 -1.07 -7.58 13.32
CA ILE A 24 -0.34 -8.21 12.22
C ILE A 24 -0.88 -7.66 10.89
N VAL A 25 0.01 -7.14 10.05
CA VAL A 25 -0.31 -6.59 8.73
C VAL A 25 0.46 -7.35 7.67
N ILE A 26 -0.25 -7.85 6.67
CA ILE A 26 0.32 -8.61 5.55
C ILE A 26 -0.04 -7.88 4.25
N PRO A 27 0.91 -7.17 3.60
CA PRO A 27 0.64 -6.53 2.32
C PRO A 27 0.58 -7.56 1.18
N VAL A 28 -0.34 -7.34 0.25
CA VAL A 28 -0.44 -8.07 -1.02
C VAL A 28 -0.26 -7.09 -2.18
N PHE A 29 0.85 -7.23 -2.91
CA PHE A 29 1.19 -6.42 -4.08
C PHE A 29 0.68 -7.10 -5.35
N TYR A 30 -0.57 -6.78 -5.70
CA TYR A 30 -1.23 -7.35 -6.88
C TYR A 30 -0.94 -6.53 -8.14
N ARG A 31 -0.21 -7.12 -9.09
CA ARG A 31 0.20 -6.50 -10.37
C ARG A 31 0.82 -5.11 -10.22
N VAL A 32 1.49 -4.88 -9.10
CA VAL A 32 2.21 -3.65 -8.79
C VAL A 32 3.54 -4.02 -8.16
N ASP A 33 4.60 -3.33 -8.57
CA ASP A 33 5.90 -3.48 -7.93
C ASP A 33 5.86 -2.82 -6.53
N PRO A 34 6.23 -3.53 -5.44
CA PRO A 34 6.30 -2.96 -4.10
C PRO A 34 7.12 -1.68 -4.02
N SER A 35 8.17 -1.52 -4.85
CA SER A 35 8.99 -0.31 -4.90
C SER A 35 8.20 0.90 -5.43
N ASN A 36 7.25 0.68 -6.36
CA ASN A 36 6.36 1.73 -6.84
C ASN A 36 5.35 2.15 -5.77
N VAL A 37 4.89 1.22 -4.92
CA VAL A 37 4.06 1.56 -3.75
C VAL A 37 4.89 2.31 -2.72
N ARG A 38 6.10 1.82 -2.41
CA ARG A 38 7.00 2.37 -1.39
C ARG A 38 7.49 3.77 -1.70
N LYS A 39 7.79 4.07 -2.97
CA LYS A 39 8.31 5.37 -3.42
C LYS A 39 7.26 6.24 -4.07
N GLN A 40 6.03 5.74 -4.19
CA GLN A 40 4.93 6.36 -4.93
C GLN A 40 5.36 6.77 -6.35
N THR A 41 5.98 5.83 -7.08
CA THR A 41 6.48 6.00 -8.46
C THR A 41 5.69 5.14 -9.45
N GLY A 42 6.03 5.26 -10.74
CA GLY A 42 5.37 4.52 -11.81
C GLY A 42 3.88 4.86 -11.94
N ASP A 43 3.08 3.92 -12.44
CA ASP A 43 1.65 4.16 -12.64
C ASP A 43 0.89 4.28 -11.31
N PHE A 44 1.33 3.58 -10.26
CA PHE A 44 0.78 3.74 -8.92
C PHE A 44 0.96 5.18 -8.42
N GLY A 45 2.17 5.74 -8.57
CA GLY A 45 2.50 7.11 -8.22
C GLY A 45 1.67 8.16 -8.96
N LYS A 46 1.52 8.01 -10.28
CA LYS A 46 0.69 8.92 -11.10
C LYS A 46 -0.75 8.98 -10.61
N VAL A 47 -1.34 7.82 -10.30
CA VAL A 47 -2.71 7.73 -9.78
C VAL A 47 -2.79 8.33 -8.37
N PHE A 48 -1.80 8.04 -7.53
CA PHE A 48 -1.72 8.58 -6.17
C PHE A 48 -1.66 10.10 -6.15
N GLU A 49 -0.79 10.71 -6.97
CA GLU A 49 -0.69 12.17 -7.09
C GLU A 49 -2.02 12.79 -7.56
N GLY A 50 -2.74 12.14 -8.47
CA GLY A 50 -4.09 12.57 -8.87
C GLY A 50 -5.10 12.58 -7.71
N THR A 51 -5.07 11.59 -6.82
CA THR A 51 -5.89 11.55 -5.60
C THR A 51 -5.50 12.64 -4.61
N CYS A 52 -4.20 12.88 -4.48
CA CYS A 52 -3.64 13.90 -3.60
C CYS A 52 -4.13 15.31 -3.94
N LEU A 53 -4.36 15.64 -5.22
CA LEU A 53 -4.81 16.99 -5.63
C LEU A 53 -6.07 17.49 -4.91
N LYS A 54 -6.91 16.60 -4.37
CA LYS A 54 -8.15 16.93 -3.66
C LYS A 54 -8.00 17.02 -2.14
N ASN A 55 -6.79 16.88 -1.61
CA ASN A 55 -6.52 16.73 -0.18
C ASN A 55 -5.42 17.69 0.30
N THR A 56 -5.32 17.89 1.61
CA THR A 56 -4.31 18.77 2.23
C THR A 56 -2.91 18.15 2.18
N GLU A 57 -1.86 18.97 2.24
CA GLU A 57 -0.48 18.46 2.29
C GLU A 57 -0.20 17.55 3.48
N GLU A 58 -0.81 17.83 4.63
CA GLU A 58 -0.71 16.97 5.82
C GLU A 58 -1.24 15.56 5.54
N VAL A 59 -2.42 15.45 4.91
CA VAL A 59 -3.01 14.16 4.55
C VAL A 59 -2.12 13.41 3.54
N LYS A 60 -1.55 14.13 2.57
CA LYS A 60 -0.63 13.54 1.58
C LYS A 60 0.62 12.96 2.24
N ILE A 61 1.23 13.70 3.17
CA ILE A 61 2.43 13.24 3.90
C ILE A 61 2.11 11.97 4.68
N ARG A 62 1.02 11.96 5.44
CA ARG A 62 0.58 10.78 6.20
C ARG A 62 0.35 9.57 5.30
N TRP A 63 -0.29 9.75 4.15
CA TRP A 63 -0.48 8.65 3.19
C TRP A 63 0.85 8.14 2.61
N LYS A 64 1.80 9.03 2.27
CA LYS A 64 3.14 8.64 1.79
C LYS A 64 3.89 7.80 2.82
N GLU A 65 3.85 8.22 4.08
CA GLU A 65 4.48 7.50 5.20
C GLU A 65 3.86 6.13 5.41
N ALA A 66 2.53 6.04 5.44
CA ALA A 66 1.82 4.77 5.61
C ALA A 66 2.07 3.79 4.45
N LEU A 67 2.05 4.27 3.20
CA LEU A 67 2.41 3.48 2.02
C LEU A 67 3.85 2.98 2.10
N THR A 68 4.77 3.82 2.56
CA THR A 68 6.18 3.45 2.74
C THR A 68 6.36 2.40 3.84
N ASN A 69 5.69 2.58 4.98
CA ASN A 69 5.73 1.65 6.12
C ASN A 69 5.23 0.26 5.71
N VAL A 70 4.01 0.19 5.14
CA VAL A 70 3.41 -1.07 4.71
C VAL A 70 4.20 -1.73 3.57
N ALA A 71 4.74 -0.94 2.63
CA ALA A 71 5.55 -1.48 1.54
C ALA A 71 6.94 -2.00 1.97
N ASN A 72 7.35 -1.77 3.21
CA ASN A 72 8.56 -2.33 3.82
C ASN A 72 8.30 -3.64 4.59
N LEU A 73 7.04 -4.02 4.81
CA LEU A 73 6.69 -5.27 5.48
C LEU A 73 6.89 -6.47 4.55
N LEU A 74 7.11 -7.64 5.16
CA LEU A 74 7.09 -8.92 4.44
C LEU A 74 5.66 -9.21 3.99
N GLY A 75 5.49 -9.61 2.73
CA GLY A 75 4.19 -9.94 2.17
C GLY A 75 4.30 -10.56 0.80
N TYR A 76 3.15 -10.66 0.13
CA TYR A 76 3.01 -11.40 -1.12
C TYR A 76 3.12 -10.45 -2.30
N HIS A 77 3.97 -10.80 -3.27
CA HIS A 77 4.08 -10.06 -4.53
C HIS A 77 3.68 -10.98 -5.68
N HIS A 78 2.67 -10.57 -6.45
CA HIS A 78 2.13 -11.32 -7.59
C HIS A 78 3.20 -11.78 -8.60
N SER A 79 4.29 -11.02 -8.78
CA SER A 79 5.36 -11.39 -9.72
C SER A 79 6.33 -12.48 -9.19
N VAL A 80 6.28 -12.80 -7.90
CA VAL A 80 7.20 -13.77 -7.29
C VAL A 80 6.64 -15.17 -7.45
N LYS A 81 7.04 -15.91 -8.49
CA LYS A 81 7.01 -17.39 -8.58
C LYS A 81 5.69 -18.14 -8.25
N TRP A 82 4.55 -17.48 -8.08
CA TRP A 82 3.32 -18.15 -7.62
C TRP A 82 2.66 -19.05 -8.68
N GLY A 83 3.03 -18.96 -9.95
CA GLY A 83 2.47 -19.78 -11.03
C GLY A 83 1.03 -19.39 -11.40
N ASN A 84 0.13 -19.26 -10.41
CA ASN A 84 -1.21 -18.71 -10.52
C ASN A 84 -1.66 -18.04 -9.20
N GLU A 85 -2.80 -17.37 -9.22
CA GLU A 85 -3.35 -16.66 -8.06
C GLU A 85 -3.85 -17.61 -6.95
N ALA A 86 -4.36 -18.80 -7.30
CA ALA A 86 -4.82 -19.77 -6.30
C ALA A 86 -3.66 -20.26 -5.43
N THR A 87 -2.51 -20.58 -6.03
CA THR A 87 -1.30 -20.97 -5.29
C THR A 87 -0.81 -19.86 -4.35
N MET A 88 -0.95 -18.59 -4.74
CA MET A 88 -0.58 -17.46 -3.88
C MET A 88 -1.52 -17.34 -2.67
N ILE A 89 -2.80 -17.71 -2.84
CA ILE A 89 -3.82 -17.65 -1.77
C ILE A 89 -3.69 -18.83 -0.81
N GLU A 90 -3.24 -19.99 -1.27
CA GLU A 90 -3.06 -21.20 -0.46
C GLU A 90 -1.84 -21.18 0.48
N ALA A 91 -0.91 -20.24 0.27
CA ALA A 91 0.40 -20.19 0.93
C ALA A 91 0.42 -19.39 2.23
#